data_AF-A0A3B4BAN5-F1
#
_entry.id   AF-A0A3B4BAN5-F1
#
_cell.length_a   1.000
_cell.length_b   1.000
_cell.length_c   1.000
_cell.angle_alpha   90.00
_cell.angle_beta   90.00
_cell.angle_gamma   90.00
#
_symmetry.space_group_name_H-M   'P 1'
#
loop_
_entity.id
_entity.type
_entity.pdbx_description
1 polymer ?
#
loop_
_entity_poly.entity_id
_entity_poly.type
_entity_poly.pdbx_seq_one_letter_code
_entity_poly.pdbx_strand_id
1 'polypeptide(L)'
;MPSDFDKGAYPEPPRQTPAPDKQTALPNPAIILSKLFYYSVDVPVTTLRGVVDSIRSNNKSVYYHQKFRRVPDLTECEEGDYLCYYEAEMQWRRDYKVDQEILKIVQERMRACYQREGASYDIKPIMYLNTNHCLIPTSDNFKP
;
A
#
# COMPACT_ATOMS: atom_id res chain seq x y z
N MET A 1 6.02 9.07 -5.62
CA MET A 1 5.98 7.91 -4.70
C MET A 1 6.96 6.87 -5.23
N PRO A 2 7.78 6.22 -4.38
CA PRO A 2 8.62 5.12 -4.82
C PRO A 2 7.72 4.05 -5.47
N SER A 3 8.17 3.51 -6.60
CA SER A 3 7.43 2.57 -7.44
C SER A 3 7.29 1.16 -6.84
N ASP A 4 7.86 0.94 -5.65
CA ASP A 4 8.20 -0.39 -5.14
C ASP A 4 7.15 -0.96 -4.16
N PHE A 5 5.99 -0.32 -4.03
CA PHE A 5 4.86 -0.98 -3.37
C PHE A 5 4.32 -2.06 -4.31
N ASP A 6 4.36 -3.32 -3.87
CA ASP A 6 3.72 -4.42 -4.60
C ASP A 6 2.25 -4.10 -4.81
N LYS A 7 1.87 -3.76 -6.05
CA LYS A 7 0.49 -3.38 -6.42
C LYS A 7 -0.52 -4.49 -6.09
N GLY A 8 -0.05 -5.74 -5.98
CA GLY A 8 -0.86 -6.86 -5.50
C GLY A 8 -1.15 -6.80 -3.99
N ALA A 9 -0.19 -6.30 -3.19
CA ALA A 9 -0.40 -6.09 -1.76
C ALA A 9 -1.16 -4.81 -1.45
N TYR A 10 -1.09 -3.79 -2.31
CA TYR A 10 -1.78 -2.50 -2.15
C TYR A 10 -2.45 -2.08 -3.45
N PRO A 11 -3.67 -2.57 -3.73
CA PRO A 11 -4.38 -2.19 -4.94
C PRO A 11 -4.85 -0.74 -4.89
N GLU A 12 -4.57 0.00 -5.95
CA GLU A 12 -5.15 1.31 -6.21
C GLU A 12 -5.91 1.26 -7.55
N PRO A 13 -7.19 1.67 -7.60
CA PRO A 13 -7.89 1.83 -8.87
C PRO A 13 -7.22 2.96 -9.67
N PRO A 14 -7.32 2.94 -11.01
CA PRO A 14 -6.82 4.03 -11.84
C PRO A 14 -7.51 5.33 -11.45
N ARG A 15 -6.73 6.40 -11.25
CA ARG A 15 -7.28 7.72 -10.93
C ARG A 15 -8.06 8.26 -12.13
N GLN A 16 -9.37 8.41 -11.97
CA GLN A 16 -10.24 9.09 -12.93
C GLN A 16 -10.54 10.48 -12.39
N THR A 17 -9.86 11.50 -12.92
CA THR A 17 -10.21 12.90 -12.66
C THR A 17 -11.02 13.42 -13.84
N PRO A 18 -12.22 14.00 -13.62
CA PRO A 18 -12.96 14.63 -14.70
C PRO A 18 -12.13 15.77 -15.30
N ALA A 19 -12.31 16.01 -16.59
CA ALA A 19 -11.66 17.14 -17.24
C ALA A 19 -12.13 18.45 -16.55
N PRO A 20 -11.23 19.43 -16.38
CA PRO A 20 -11.61 20.69 -15.75
C PRO A 20 -12.56 21.48 -16.66
N ASP A 21 -13.83 21.54 -16.28
CA ASP A 21 -14.85 22.33 -16.98
C ASP A 21 -14.68 23.83 -16.68
N LYS A 22 -14.23 24.59 -17.69
CA LYS A 22 -14.09 26.04 -17.62
C LYS A 22 -15.45 26.69 -17.91
N GLN A 23 -16.32 26.76 -16.91
CA GLN A 23 -17.64 27.38 -17.05
C GLN A 23 -17.57 28.92 -17.16
N THR A 24 -16.47 29.53 -16.72
CA THR A 24 -16.26 30.99 -16.76
C THR A 24 -14.94 31.38 -17.42
N ALA A 25 -14.90 32.57 -18.02
CA ALA A 25 -13.70 33.14 -18.64
C ALA A 25 -12.64 33.65 -17.63
N LEU A 26 -12.99 33.72 -16.35
CA LEU A 26 -12.07 34.12 -15.29
C LEU A 26 -11.22 32.92 -14.85
N PRO A 27 -9.89 33.09 -14.67
CA PRO A 27 -9.03 32.00 -14.21
C PRO A 27 -9.39 31.60 -12.78
N ASN A 28 -9.63 30.30 -12.54
CA ASN A 28 -9.87 29.77 -11.21
C ASN A 28 -8.60 29.98 -10.34
N PRO A 29 -8.70 30.63 -9.16
CA PRO A 29 -7.55 30.88 -8.29
C PRO A 29 -6.83 29.59 -7.85
N ALA A 30 -7.51 28.45 -7.80
CA ALA A 30 -6.90 27.16 -7.49
C ALA A 30 -5.81 26.74 -8.49
N ILE A 31 -5.96 27.10 -9.77
CA ILE A 31 -4.98 26.78 -10.83
C ILE A 31 -3.73 27.67 -10.71
N ILE A 32 -3.91 28.92 -10.26
CA ILE A 32 -2.80 29.85 -10.04
C ILE A 32 -1.98 29.40 -8.83
N LEU A 33 -2.66 29.05 -7.73
CA LEU A 33 -2.01 28.56 -6.51
C LEU A 33 -1.26 27.24 -6.74
N SER A 34 -1.84 26.29 -7.49
CA SER A 34 -1.17 25.02 -7.77
C SER A 34 0.10 25.20 -8.63
N LYS A 35 0.05 26.11 -9.62
CA LYS A 35 1.25 26.48 -10.41
C LYS A 35 2.30 27.17 -9.57
N LEU A 36 1.90 28.09 -8.69
CA LEU A 36 2.83 28.77 -7.80
C LEU A 36 3.54 27.75 -6.89
N PHE A 37 2.79 26.84 -6.28
CA PHE A 37 3.34 25.78 -5.43
C PHE A 37 4.30 24.86 -6.21
N TYR A 38 3.94 24.48 -7.43
CA TYR A 38 4.79 23.66 -8.28
C TYR A 38 6.17 24.29 -8.51
N TYR A 39 6.20 25.57 -8.92
CA TYR A 39 7.46 26.25 -9.22
C TYR A 39 8.24 26.68 -7.97
N SER A 40 7.57 27.02 -6.87
CA SER A 40 8.23 27.50 -5.66
C SER A 40 8.71 26.38 -4.75
N VAL A 41 8.00 25.25 -4.68
CA VAL A 41 8.28 24.16 -3.75
C VAL A 41 8.64 22.86 -4.47
N ASP A 42 7.78 22.35 -5.35
CA ASP A 42 7.98 21.00 -5.92
C ASP A 42 9.23 20.90 -6.79
N VAL A 43 9.48 21.87 -7.67
CA VAL A 43 10.66 21.89 -8.56
C VAL A 43 11.97 21.92 -7.75
N PRO A 44 12.22 22.86 -6.83
CA PRO A 44 13.45 22.85 -6.07
C PRO A 44 13.60 21.59 -5.21
N VAL A 45 12.52 21.10 -4.58
CA VAL A 45 12.57 19.87 -3.76
C VAL A 45 12.91 18.63 -4.59
N THR A 46 12.37 18.51 -5.80
CA THR A 46 12.66 17.37 -6.68
C THR A 46 14.08 17.39 -7.22
N THR A 47 14.64 18.57 -7.53
CA THR A 47 16.06 18.68 -7.93
C THR A 47 17.01 18.27 -6.80
N LEU A 48 16.77 18.75 -5.57
CA LEU A 48 17.55 18.36 -4.39
C LEU A 48 17.47 16.85 -4.13
N ARG A 49 16.27 16.27 -4.22
CA ARG A 49 16.09 14.82 -4.13
C ARG A 49 16.92 14.09 -5.19
N GLY A 50 16.93 14.56 -6.43
CA GLY A 50 17.73 13.98 -7.52
C GLY A 50 19.24 13.99 -7.24
N VAL A 51 19.76 15.09 -6.67
CA VAL A 51 21.17 15.19 -6.27
C VAL A 51 21.50 14.19 -5.15
N VAL A 52 20.65 14.10 -4.13
CA VAL A 52 20.82 13.15 -3.02
C VAL A 52 20.75 11.70 -3.51
N ASP A 53 19.78 11.38 -4.37
CA ASP A 53 19.61 10.05 -4.95
C ASP A 53 20.82 9.67 -5.84
N SER A 54 21.44 10.63 -6.54
CA SER A 54 22.68 10.42 -7.30
C SER A 54 23.89 10.12 -6.41
N ILE A 55 24.01 10.75 -5.24
CA ILE A 55 25.08 10.43 -4.30
C ILE A 55 24.84 9.04 -3.70
N ARG A 56 23.59 8.72 -3.36
CA ARG A 56 23.20 7.42 -2.80
C ARG A 56 23.40 6.27 -3.79
N SER A 57 23.12 6.49 -5.08
CA SER A 57 23.29 5.46 -6.11
C SER A 57 24.74 5.04 -6.29
N ASN A 58 25.70 5.96 -6.10
CA ASN A 58 27.13 5.67 -6.14
C ASN A 58 27.59 4.73 -5.01
N ASN A 59 26.89 4.68 -3.88
CA ASN A 59 27.21 3.85 -2.71
C ASN A 59 26.00 3.00 -2.27
N LYS A 60 25.40 2.24 -3.19
CA LYS A 60 24.21 1.44 -2.91
C LYS A 60 24.56 0.22 -2.03
N SER A 61 24.14 0.24 -0.77
CA SER A 61 24.14 -0.95 0.08
C SER A 61 23.00 -1.90 -0.31
N VAL A 62 23.31 -3.20 -0.40
CA VAL A 62 22.32 -4.25 -0.68
C VAL A 62 21.92 -4.90 0.63
N TYR A 63 20.62 -5.06 0.85
CA TYR A 63 20.07 -5.82 1.97
C TYR A 63 19.20 -6.96 1.44
N TYR A 64 19.20 -8.08 2.16
CA TYR A 64 18.41 -9.26 1.82
C TYR A 64 17.36 -9.53 2.91
N HIS A 65 16.21 -10.03 2.49
CA HIS A 65 15.18 -10.48 3.42
C HIS A 65 15.56 -11.85 3.97
N GLN A 66 15.51 -12.00 5.29
CA GLN A 66 15.80 -13.27 5.95
C GLN A 66 14.68 -14.28 5.68
N LYS A 67 15.04 -15.47 5.20
CA LYS A 67 14.12 -16.59 4.98
C LYS A 67 14.35 -17.66 6.03
N PHE A 68 13.37 -17.87 6.90
CA PHE A 68 13.40 -18.95 7.89
C PHE A 68 12.88 -20.25 7.27
N ARG A 69 13.54 -21.36 7.58
CA ARG A 69 13.04 -22.71 7.29
C ARG A 69 11.93 -23.07 8.29
N ARG A 70 10.96 -23.87 7.85
CA ARG A 70 9.95 -24.47 8.72
C ARG A 70 10.57 -25.59 9.56
N VAL A 71 10.23 -25.61 10.84
CA VAL A 71 10.51 -26.59 11.89
C VAL A 71 9.21 -27.35 12.16
N PRO A 72 9.26 -28.62 12.62
CA PRO A 72 8.08 -29.33 13.11
C PRO A 72 7.30 -28.52 14.16
N ASP A 73 5.99 -28.70 14.17
CA ASP A 73 5.11 -28.06 15.14
C ASP A 73 5.12 -28.83 16.48
N LEU A 74 4.60 -28.19 17.53
CA LEU A 74 4.64 -28.75 18.90
C LEU A 74 3.94 -30.11 19.02
N THR A 75 2.99 -30.43 18.13
CA THR A 75 2.25 -31.69 18.12
C THR A 75 3.10 -32.89 17.68
N GLU A 76 4.22 -32.65 17.02
CA GLU A 76 5.11 -33.69 16.49
C GLU A 76 6.29 -33.98 17.45
N CYS A 77 6.47 -33.16 18.48
CA CYS A 77 7.58 -33.30 19.44
C CYS A 77 7.30 -34.42 20.48
N GLU A 78 8.33 -35.20 20.81
CA GLU A 78 8.27 -36.19 21.88
C GLU A 78 8.19 -35.53 23.28
N GLU A 79 7.63 -36.25 24.25
CA GLU A 79 7.53 -35.77 25.64
C GLU A 79 8.92 -35.68 26.29
N GLY A 80 9.31 -34.48 26.71
CA GLY A 80 10.59 -34.22 27.38
C GLY A 80 11.72 -33.70 26.49
N ASP A 81 11.51 -33.55 25.17
CA ASP A 81 12.47 -32.88 24.29
C ASP A 81 12.28 -31.35 24.33
N TYR A 82 13.01 -30.71 25.24
CA TYR A 82 13.00 -29.25 25.38
C TYR A 82 13.56 -28.49 24.18
N LEU A 83 14.44 -29.10 23.37
CA LEU A 83 14.99 -28.43 22.18
C LEU A 83 13.92 -28.35 21.09
N CYS A 84 13.18 -29.44 20.86
CA CYS A 84 12.04 -29.43 19.94
C CYS A 84 11.00 -28.39 20.34
N TYR A 85 10.66 -28.31 21.63
CA TYR A 85 9.71 -27.30 22.14
C TYR A 85 10.18 -25.88 21.89
N TYR A 86 11.46 -25.60 22.13
CA TYR A 86 12.02 -24.28 21.93
C TYR A 86 11.96 -23.86 20.45
N GLU A 87 12.35 -24.74 19.53
CA GLU A 87 12.33 -24.41 18.10
C GLU A 87 10.90 -24.19 17.57
N ALA A 88 9.95 -25.04 17.97
CA ALA A 88 8.55 -24.92 17.62
C ALA A 88 7.92 -23.63 18.19
N GLU A 89 8.18 -23.30 19.46
CA GLU A 89 7.68 -22.08 20.06
C GLU A 89 8.25 -20.83 19.36
N MET A 90 9.53 -20.85 19.00
CA MET A 90 10.16 -19.74 18.26
C MET A 90 9.59 -19.59 16.85
N GLN A 91 9.19 -20.68 16.19
CA GLN A 91 8.45 -20.62 14.92
C GLN A 91 7.08 -19.96 15.11
N TRP A 92 6.29 -20.44 16.07
CA TRP A 92 4.97 -19.89 16.36
C TRP A 92 5.02 -18.39 16.72
N ARG A 93 5.98 -17.97 17.55
CA ARG A 93 6.17 -16.55 17.91
C ARG A 93 6.51 -15.67 16.71
N ARG A 94 7.21 -16.20 15.70
CA ARG A 94 7.49 -15.47 14.45
C ARG A 94 6.24 -15.36 13.59
N ASP A 95 5.53 -16.48 13.39
CA ASP A 95 4.31 -16.50 12.59
C ASP A 95 3.23 -15.59 13.20
N TYR A 96 3.08 -15.60 14.53
CA TYR A 96 2.17 -14.68 15.23
C TYR A 96 2.47 -13.20 14.93
N LYS A 97 3.75 -12.80 14.88
CA LYS A 97 4.14 -11.44 14.50
C LYS A 97 3.82 -11.14 13.04
N VAL A 98 4.02 -12.11 12.15
CA VAL A 98 3.66 -11.96 10.72
C VAL A 98 2.15 -11.76 10.58
N ASP A 99 1.34 -12.52 11.31
CA ASP A 99 -0.12 -12.40 11.31
C ASP A 99 -0.60 -11.03 11.83
N GLN A 100 0.07 -10.48 12.86
CA GLN A 100 -0.20 -9.12 13.32
C GLN A 100 0.05 -8.07 12.21
N GLU A 101 1.12 -8.23 11.42
CA GLU A 101 1.38 -7.33 10.28
C GLU A 101 0.37 -7.54 9.15
N ILE A 102 -0.08 -8.78 8.88
CA ILE A 102 -1.14 -9.06 7.91
C ILE A 102 -2.43 -8.31 8.26
N LEU A 103 -2.83 -8.33 9.54
CA LEU A 103 -4.01 -7.59 10.00
C LEU A 103 -3.85 -6.08 9.82
N LYS A 104 -2.66 -5.52 10.07
CA LYS A 104 -2.38 -4.10 9.83
C LYS A 104 -2.52 -3.76 8.35
N ILE A 105 -2.04 -4.60 7.43
CA ILE A 105 -2.21 -4.40 5.99
C ILE A 105 -3.68 -4.39 5.61
N VAL A 106 -4.47 -5.35 6.11
CA VAL A 106 -5.92 -5.42 5.86
C VAL A 106 -6.62 -4.16 6.40
N GLN A 107 -6.25 -3.70 7.59
CA GLN A 107 -6.79 -2.47 8.17
C GLN A 107 -6.41 -1.22 7.36
N GLU A 108 -5.19 -1.15 6.85
CA GLU A 108 -4.73 -0.05 5.99
C GLU A 108 -5.50 -0.03 4.67
N ARG A 109 -5.71 -1.19 4.04
CA ARG A 109 -6.55 -1.32 2.83
C ARG A 109 -7.98 -0.85 3.09
N MET A 110 -8.56 -1.25 4.22
CA MET A 110 -9.90 -0.84 4.62
C MET A 110 -9.97 0.69 4.76
N ARG A 111 -9.05 1.31 5.51
CA ARG A 111 -8.98 2.78 5.67
C ARG A 111 -8.78 3.50 4.35
N ALA A 112 -7.90 3.00 3.49
CA ALA A 112 -7.68 3.56 2.16
C ALA A 112 -8.93 3.51 1.29
N CYS A 113 -9.73 2.45 1.39
CA CYS A 113 -11.02 2.34 0.71
C CYS A 113 -12.00 3.41 1.19
N TYR A 114 -12.24 3.50 2.50
CA TYR A 114 -13.13 4.52 3.09
C TYR A 114 -12.74 5.95 2.66
N GLN A 115 -11.45 6.28 2.72
CA GLN A 115 -10.97 7.61 2.36
C GLN A 115 -11.16 7.93 0.87
N ARG A 116 -11.05 6.94 -0.02
CA ARG A 116 -11.20 7.12 -1.47
C ARG A 116 -12.67 7.21 -1.89
N GLU A 117 -13.55 6.42 -1.29
CA GLU A 117 -14.97 6.38 -1.64
C GLU A 117 -15.76 7.57 -1.07
N GLY A 118 -15.27 8.19 0.00
CA GLY A 118 -15.88 9.39 0.59
C GLY A 118 -17.32 9.11 1.02
N ALA A 119 -18.28 9.94 0.61
CA ALA A 119 -19.69 9.80 0.99
C ALA A 119 -20.41 8.57 0.39
N SER A 120 -19.81 7.88 -0.59
CA SER A 120 -20.42 6.73 -1.28
C SER A 120 -19.94 5.37 -0.71
N TYR A 121 -19.40 5.36 0.51
CA TYR A 121 -18.80 4.16 1.10
C TYR A 121 -19.80 3.07 1.52
N ASP A 122 -21.07 3.43 1.75
CA ASP A 122 -22.11 2.50 2.24
C ASP A 122 -22.80 1.68 1.12
N ILE A 123 -22.72 2.13 -0.13
CA ILE A 123 -23.43 1.50 -1.27
C ILE A 123 -22.56 0.44 -1.96
N LYS A 124 -21.24 0.58 -1.86
CA LYS A 124 -20.27 -0.34 -2.45
C LYS A 124 -19.80 -1.49 -1.54
N PRO A 125 -19.94 -1.54 -0.20
CA PRO A 125 -19.17 -2.42 0.66
C PRO A 125 -19.55 -3.90 0.56
N ILE A 126 -20.69 -4.25 -0.05
CA ILE A 126 -21.24 -5.62 -0.04
C ILE A 126 -20.48 -6.58 -0.99
N MET A 127 -19.71 -6.07 -1.95
CA MET A 127 -18.97 -6.92 -2.91
C MET A 127 -17.56 -7.36 -2.45
N TYR A 128 -17.11 -6.97 -1.24
CA TYR A 128 -15.67 -6.79 -0.92
C TYR A 128 -15.07 -7.80 0.08
N LEU A 129 -15.80 -8.82 0.53
CA LEU A 129 -15.28 -9.82 1.49
C LEU A 129 -14.55 -11.01 0.85
N ASN A 130 -14.59 -11.15 -0.47
CA ASN A 130 -13.70 -12.08 -1.18
C ASN A 130 -12.61 -11.27 -1.87
N THR A 131 -11.45 -11.24 -1.21
CA THR A 131 -10.11 -11.09 -1.80
C THR A 131 -10.06 -10.41 -3.18
N ASN A 132 -9.69 -9.13 -3.17
CA ASN A 132 -8.92 -8.40 -4.21
C ASN A 132 -9.57 -7.22 -4.93
N HIS A 133 -10.80 -6.80 -4.63
CA HIS A 133 -11.41 -5.73 -5.44
C HIS A 133 -11.88 -4.54 -4.61
N CYS A 134 -10.93 -3.65 -4.28
CA CYS A 134 -11.19 -2.20 -4.31
C CYS A 134 -11.05 -1.66 -5.74
N LEU A 135 -11.57 -2.39 -6.73
CA LEU A 135 -11.74 -1.87 -8.07
C LEU A 135 -13.17 -1.37 -8.14
N ILE A 136 -13.28 -0.07 -8.40
CA ILE A 136 -14.47 0.55 -8.99
C ILE A 136 -15.01 -0.44 -10.04
N PRO A 137 -16.31 -0.77 -10.08
CA PRO A 137 -16.85 -1.49 -11.23
C PRO A 137 -16.44 -0.69 -12.45
N THR A 138 -15.53 -1.25 -13.26
CA THR A 138 -15.26 -0.69 -14.57
C THR A 138 -16.61 -0.60 -15.27
N SER A 139 -16.81 0.48 -16.01
CA SER A 139 -18.03 0.82 -16.75
C SER A 139 -18.51 -0.25 -17.75
N ASP A 140 -17.91 -1.44 -17.75
CA ASP A 140 -18.16 -2.53 -18.68
C ASP A 140 -19.28 -3.49 -18.24
N ASN A 141 -19.84 -3.33 -17.02
CA ASN A 141 -20.95 -4.15 -16.54
C ASN A 141 -22.26 -3.37 -16.28
N PHE A 142 -22.39 -2.16 -16.82
CA PHE A 142 -23.67 -1.45 -16.88
C PHE A 142 -24.09 -1.33 -18.35
N LYS A 143 -24.77 -2.35 -18.85
CA LYS A 143 -25.58 -2.25 -20.08
C LYS A 143 -27.00 -2.72 -19.73
N PRO A 144 -28.04 -1.97 -20.17
CA PRO A 144 -29.44 -2.23 -19.80
C PRO A 144 -29.94 -3.62 -20.21
#